data_AF-A0A948QD15-F1
#
_entry.id   AF-A0A948QD15-F1
#
_cell.length_a   1.000
_cell.length_b   1.000
_cell.length_c   1.000
_cell.angle_alpha   90.00
_cell.angle_beta   90.00
_cell.angle_gamma   90.00
#
_symmetry.space_group_name_H-M   'P 1'
#
loop_
_entity.id
_entity.type
_entity.pdbx_description
1 polymer ?
#
loop_
_entity_poly.entity_id
_entity_poly.type
_entity_poly.pdbx_seq_one_letter_code
_entity_poly.pdbx_strand_id
1 'polypeptide(L)'
;MEWLVSLFVVFVLLVSLLAGLKEGAVKHFFNLVAVLIAIFIAGLSYHLIAGLLSFLPGENWENFISFFIAFGIVVAILQLAFLLPRKLINKIWKKGLLYRLLGGAMNAVNASIGLTVLALILNAFPIFGWLARWVTGSSVMSSLVNVFGFIQALLPEVFRAAATVV
;
A
#
# COMPACT_ATOMS: atom_id res chain seq x y z
N MET A 1 19.29 -10.73 8.88
CA MET A 1 18.43 -9.53 9.05
C MET A 1 17.09 -9.67 8.33
N GLU A 2 16.97 -10.49 7.28
CA GLU A 2 15.71 -10.79 6.58
C GLU A 2 14.62 -11.39 7.50
N TRP A 3 15.01 -12.17 8.50
CA TRP A 3 14.09 -12.68 9.51
C TRP A 3 13.49 -11.56 10.39
N LEU A 4 14.23 -10.46 10.63
CA LEU A 4 13.72 -9.29 11.36
C LEU A 4 12.66 -8.56 10.53
N VAL A 5 12.87 -8.42 9.22
CA VAL A 5 11.86 -7.84 8.31
C VAL A 5 10.61 -8.71 8.31
N SER A 6 10.77 -10.03 8.25
CA SER A 6 9.64 -10.97 8.31
C SER A 6 8.85 -10.84 9.62
N LEU A 7 9.56 -10.76 10.76
CA LEU A 7 8.93 -10.54 12.08
C LEU A 7 8.19 -9.19 12.12
N PHE A 8 8.81 -8.13 11.60
CA PHE A 8 8.21 -6.80 11.54
C PHE A 8 6.95 -6.79 10.67
N VAL A 9 6.97 -7.44 9.51
CA VAL A 9 5.83 -7.57 8.61
C VAL A 9 4.69 -8.30 9.29
N VAL A 10 4.96 -9.45 9.93
CA VAL A 10 3.95 -10.19 10.69
C VAL A 10 3.37 -9.33 11.81
N PHE A 11 4.20 -8.58 12.53
CA PHE A 11 3.75 -7.65 13.57
C PHE A 11 2.83 -6.56 13.00
N VAL A 12 3.21 -5.92 11.89
CA VAL A 12 2.37 -4.91 11.22
C VAL A 12 1.03 -5.51 10.79
N LEU A 13 1.01 -6.73 10.25
CA LEU A 13 -0.23 -7.41 9.86
C LEU A 13 -1.13 -7.73 11.06
N LEU A 14 -0.56 -8.20 12.17
CA LEU A 14 -1.32 -8.46 13.40
C LEU A 14 -1.88 -7.17 14.00
N VAL A 15 -1.08 -6.11 14.10
CA VAL A 15 -1.52 -4.80 14.58
C VAL A 15 -2.61 -4.23 13.65
N SER A 16 -2.43 -4.36 12.33
CA SER A 16 -3.43 -3.94 11.35
C SER A 16 -4.75 -4.70 11.53
N LEU A 17 -4.69 -6.02 11.72
CA LEU A 17 -5.88 -6.83 11.98
C LEU A 17 -6.61 -6.34 13.24
N LEU A 18 -5.89 -6.16 14.35
CA LEU A 18 -6.46 -5.68 15.62
C LEU A 18 -7.04 -4.26 15.51
N ALA A 19 -6.38 -3.37 14.78
CA ALA A 19 -6.89 -2.04 14.48
C ALA A 19 -8.21 -2.13 13.68
N GLY A 20 -8.25 -3.02 12.67
CA GLY A 20 -9.42 -3.21 11.83
C GLY A 20 -10.65 -3.74 12.57
N LEU A 21 -10.43 -4.58 13.59
CA LEU A 21 -11.49 -5.08 14.47
C LEU A 21 -12.17 -3.95 15.28
N LYS A 22 -11.51 -2.80 15.47
CA LYS A 22 -12.06 -1.66 16.22
C LYS A 22 -12.86 -0.71 15.35
N GLU A 23 -12.42 -0.47 14.12
CA GLU A 23 -13.02 0.57 13.25
C GLU A 23 -14.10 0.00 12.31
N GLY A 24 -13.98 -1.29 11.98
CA GLY A 24 -15.00 -2.10 11.32
C GLY A 24 -15.11 -1.96 9.79
N ALA A 25 -15.96 -2.81 9.21
CA ALA A 25 -15.92 -3.17 7.80
C ALA A 25 -16.11 -2.01 6.82
N VAL A 26 -17.09 -1.10 7.03
CA VAL A 26 -17.35 0.00 6.08
C VAL A 26 -16.09 0.85 5.89
N LYS A 27 -15.41 1.20 6.98
CA LYS A 27 -14.21 2.05 6.92
C LYS A 27 -13.14 1.40 6.06
N HIS A 28 -12.81 0.14 6.35
CA HIS A 28 -11.72 -0.54 5.67
C HIS A 28 -12.06 -0.93 4.24
N PHE A 29 -13.34 -1.17 3.92
CA PHE A 29 -13.80 -1.35 2.55
C PHE A 29 -13.51 -0.11 1.69
N PHE A 30 -13.99 1.07 2.12
CA PHE A 30 -13.73 2.31 1.38
C PHE A 30 -12.25 2.67 1.34
N ASN A 31 -11.50 2.37 2.41
CA ASN A 31 -10.06 2.59 2.43
C ASN A 31 -9.34 1.67 1.43
N LEU A 32 -9.73 0.40 1.36
CA LEU A 32 -9.17 -0.55 0.41
C LEU A 32 -9.43 -0.11 -1.04
N VAL A 33 -10.68 0.27 -1.34
CA VAL A 33 -11.03 0.81 -2.67
C VAL A 33 -10.22 2.07 -2.98
N ALA A 34 -10.09 2.99 -2.02
CA ALA A 34 -9.30 4.20 -2.19
C ALA A 34 -7.82 3.89 -2.46
N VAL A 35 -7.23 2.95 -1.72
CA VAL A 35 -5.84 2.52 -1.90
C VAL A 35 -5.63 1.91 -3.28
N LEU A 36 -6.53 1.02 -3.73
CA LEU A 36 -6.42 0.40 -5.06
C LEU A 36 -6.46 1.44 -6.19
N ILE A 37 -7.40 2.39 -6.12
CA ILE A 37 -7.49 3.48 -7.10
C ILE A 37 -6.26 4.38 -7.01
N ALA A 38 -5.81 4.70 -5.80
CA ALA A 38 -4.65 5.55 -5.58
C ALA A 38 -3.35 4.93 -6.09
N ILE A 39 -3.15 3.62 -5.94
CA ILE A 39 -1.99 2.91 -6.50
C ILE A 39 -1.95 3.11 -8.02
N PHE A 40 -3.07 2.90 -8.70
CA PHE A 40 -3.18 3.03 -10.14
C PHE A 40 -2.91 4.49 -10.59
N ILE A 41 -3.60 5.45 -10.00
CA ILE A 41 -3.46 6.87 -10.38
C ILE A 41 -2.07 7.40 -10.03
N ALA A 42 -1.52 7.07 -8.86
CA ALA A 42 -0.17 7.47 -8.47
C ALA A 42 0.89 6.88 -9.39
N GLY A 43 0.73 5.62 -9.78
CA GLY A 43 1.57 4.99 -10.79
C GLY A 43 1.56 5.75 -12.13
N LEU A 44 0.42 6.27 -12.57
CA LEU A 44 0.34 7.05 -13.82
C LEU A 44 0.86 8.49 -13.70
N SER A 45 0.82 9.08 -12.50
CA SER A 45 1.05 10.52 -12.30
C SER A 45 2.35 10.88 -11.61
N TYR A 46 3.09 9.93 -11.03
CA TYR A 46 4.29 10.24 -10.24
C TYR A 46 5.34 11.05 -11.01
N HIS A 47 5.49 10.83 -12.33
CA HIS A 47 6.45 11.59 -13.15
C HIS A 47 6.16 13.11 -13.18
N LEU A 48 4.91 13.52 -12.96
CA LEU A 48 4.53 14.94 -12.97
C LEU A 48 5.10 15.65 -11.75
N ILE A 49 5.17 14.92 -10.64
CA ILE A 49 5.75 15.40 -9.38
C ILE A 49 7.27 15.25 -9.41
N ALA A 50 7.80 14.22 -10.08
CA ALA A 50 9.25 14.00 -10.19
C ALA A 50 9.97 15.20 -10.79
N GLY A 51 9.43 15.80 -11.86
CA GLY A 51 9.98 17.03 -12.44
C GLY A 51 10.03 18.23 -11.49
N LEU A 52 9.12 18.30 -10.50
CA LEU A 52 9.12 19.34 -9.46
C LEU A 52 10.14 19.04 -8.34
N LEU A 53 10.57 17.79 -8.21
CA LEU A 53 11.51 17.33 -7.18
C LEU A 53 12.95 17.17 -7.70
N SER A 54 13.27 17.72 -8.88
CA SER A 54 14.59 17.62 -9.52
C SER A 54 15.75 18.22 -8.71
N PHE A 55 15.46 18.82 -7.55
CA PHE A 55 16.45 19.26 -6.58
C PHE A 55 16.97 18.13 -5.68
N LEU A 56 16.33 16.96 -5.69
CA LEU A 56 16.74 15.80 -4.91
C LEU A 56 17.96 15.10 -5.53
N PRO A 57 18.77 14.38 -4.72
CA PRO A 57 19.95 13.70 -5.21
C PRO A 57 19.59 12.42 -5.99
N GLY A 58 19.34 12.57 -7.28
CA GLY A 58 19.25 11.49 -8.25
C GLY A 58 17.84 11.00 -8.55
N GLU A 59 17.67 10.45 -9.75
CA GLU A 59 16.36 10.07 -10.31
C GLU A 59 15.59 9.05 -9.45
N ASN A 60 16.30 8.14 -8.77
CA ASN A 60 15.65 7.17 -7.87
C ASN A 60 14.96 7.85 -6.69
N TRP A 61 15.59 8.88 -6.10
CA TRP A 61 15.01 9.65 -5.00
C TRP A 61 13.80 10.46 -5.46
N GLU A 62 13.92 11.10 -6.62
CA GLU A 62 12.85 11.87 -7.24
C GLU A 62 11.62 10.99 -7.48
N ASN A 63 11.81 9.85 -8.14
CA ASN A 63 10.71 8.95 -8.49
C ASN A 63 10.09 8.28 -7.25
N PHE A 64 10.92 7.84 -6.31
CA PHE A 64 10.46 7.25 -5.05
C PHE A 64 9.57 8.21 -4.27
N ILE A 65 10.07 9.43 -3.98
CA ILE A 65 9.33 10.40 -3.18
C ILE A 65 8.09 10.88 -3.93
N SER A 66 8.20 11.11 -5.24
CA SER A 66 7.09 11.55 -6.08
C SER A 66 5.93 10.57 -6.08
N PHE A 67 6.21 9.26 -6.12
CA PHE A 67 5.16 8.26 -6.03
C PHE A 67 4.40 8.38 -4.71
N PHE A 68 5.10 8.47 -3.57
CA PHE A 68 4.44 8.56 -2.26
C PHE A 68 3.66 9.86 -2.09
N ILE A 69 4.15 10.97 -2.64
CA ILE A 69 3.40 12.24 -2.66
C ILE A 69 2.14 12.10 -3.51
N ALA A 70 2.25 11.60 -4.75
CA ALA A 70 1.10 11.38 -5.63
C ALA A 70 0.07 10.45 -4.97
N PHE A 71 0.54 9.33 -4.42
CA PHE A 71 -0.29 8.37 -3.69
C PHE A 71 -1.00 9.03 -2.50
N GLY A 72 -0.27 9.78 -1.67
CA GLY A 72 -0.84 10.48 -0.52
C GLY A 72 -1.91 11.50 -0.90
N ILE A 73 -1.67 12.30 -1.94
CA ILE A 73 -2.63 13.28 -2.46
C ILE A 73 -3.89 12.58 -2.95
N VAL A 74 -3.75 11.54 -3.79
CA VAL A 74 -4.89 10.82 -4.34
C VAL A 74 -5.69 10.10 -3.24
N VAL A 75 -5.02 9.45 -2.28
CA VAL A 75 -5.69 8.85 -1.12
C VAL A 75 -6.47 9.91 -0.34
N ALA A 76 -5.89 11.08 -0.07
CA ALA A 76 -6.57 12.15 0.65
C ALA A 76 -7.83 12.64 -0.08
N ILE A 77 -7.75 12.85 -1.39
CA ILE A 77 -8.89 13.24 -2.24
C ILE A 77 -9.98 12.16 -2.20
N LEU A 78 -9.61 10.89 -2.38
CA LEU A 78 -10.55 9.77 -2.37
C LEU A 78 -11.19 9.57 -1.00
N GLN A 79 -10.43 9.73 0.09
CA GLN A 79 -10.98 9.66 1.44
C GLN A 79 -12.01 10.76 1.66
N LEU A 80 -11.73 11.99 1.21
CA LEU A 80 -12.67 13.11 1.27
C LEU A 80 -13.94 12.80 0.46
N ALA A 81 -13.79 12.32 -0.77
CA ALA A 81 -14.91 11.93 -1.64
C ALA A 81 -15.76 10.81 -1.02
N PHE A 82 -15.11 9.84 -0.35
CA PHE A 82 -15.79 8.72 0.28
C PHE A 82 -16.36 9.02 1.67
N LEU A 83 -16.16 10.21 2.24
CA LEU A 83 -16.72 10.56 3.56
C LEU A 83 -18.24 10.43 3.59
N LEU A 84 -18.94 10.95 2.57
CA LEU A 84 -20.40 10.93 2.49
C LEU A 84 -20.97 9.51 2.35
N PRO A 85 -20.60 8.72 1.32
CA PRO A 85 -21.15 7.37 1.16
C PRO A 85 -20.78 6.47 2.35
N ARG A 86 -19.58 6.63 2.92
CA ARG A 86 -19.16 5.91 4.12
C ARG A 86 -20.07 6.19 5.31
N LYS A 87 -20.41 7.46 5.57
CA LYS A 87 -21.31 7.81 6.69
C LYS A 87 -22.71 7.23 6.49
N LEU A 88 -23.22 7.20 5.25
CA LEU A 88 -24.54 6.66 4.94
C LEU A 88 -24.59 5.14 5.18
N ILE A 89 -23.64 4.39 4.60
CA ILE A 89 -23.62 2.92 4.72
C ILE A 89 -23.34 2.50 6.16
N ASN A 90 -22.48 3.23 6.87
CA ASN A 90 -22.18 2.93 8.27
C ASN A 90 -23.38 3.13 9.22
N LYS A 91 -24.38 3.93 8.83
CA LYS A 91 -25.66 4.02 9.58
C LYS A 91 -26.55 2.81 9.35
N ILE A 92 -26.48 2.21 8.16
CA ILE A 92 -27.31 1.06 7.77
C ILE A 92 -26.76 -0.22 8.40
N TRP A 93 -25.44 -0.35 8.51
CA TRP A 93 -24.83 -1.55 9.07
C TRP A 93 -24.84 -1.57 10.60
N LYS A 94 -25.31 -2.68 11.18
CA LYS A 94 -25.27 -2.91 12.63
C LYS A 94 -23.84 -3.25 13.05
N LYS A 95 -23.35 -2.65 14.15
CA LYS A 95 -22.00 -2.84 14.72
C LYS A 95 -21.78 -4.22 15.38
N GLY A 96 -22.18 -5.29 14.71
CA GLY A 96 -22.07 -6.67 15.21
C GLY A 96 -20.65 -7.24 15.12
N LEU A 97 -20.50 -8.48 15.56
CA LEU A 97 -19.23 -9.21 15.50
C LEU A 97 -18.72 -9.38 14.06
N LEU A 98 -19.62 -9.68 13.11
CA LEU A 98 -19.28 -9.78 11.68
C LEU A 98 -18.70 -8.47 11.13
N TYR A 99 -19.28 -7.33 11.52
CA TYR A 99 -18.80 -5.99 11.13
C TYR A 99 -17.35 -5.74 11.58
N ARG A 100 -17.00 -6.24 12.78
CA ARG A 100 -15.65 -6.11 13.33
C ARG A 100 -14.68 -7.07 12.63
N LEU A 101 -15.04 -8.35 12.49
CA LEU A 101 -14.20 -9.36 11.82
C LEU A 101 -13.87 -8.97 10.38
N LEU A 102 -14.86 -8.55 9.61
CA LEU A 102 -14.65 -8.08 8.24
C LEU A 102 -13.77 -6.82 8.21
N GLY A 103 -13.92 -5.92 9.18
CA GLY A 103 -13.01 -4.78 9.35
C GLY A 103 -11.55 -5.20 9.58
N GLY A 104 -11.33 -6.17 10.47
CA GLY A 104 -10.01 -6.75 10.72
C GLY A 104 -9.38 -7.37 9.48
N ALA A 105 -10.14 -8.22 8.78
CA ALA A 105 -9.69 -8.87 7.55
C ALA A 105 -9.36 -7.86 6.45
N MET A 106 -10.25 -6.87 6.21
CA MET A 106 -10.03 -5.83 5.20
C MET A 106 -8.82 -4.94 5.55
N ASN A 107 -8.59 -4.63 6.83
CA ASN A 107 -7.42 -3.83 7.19
C ASN A 107 -6.12 -4.62 7.04
N ALA A 108 -6.13 -5.92 7.38
CA ALA A 108 -4.99 -6.79 7.13
C ALA A 108 -4.65 -6.85 5.64
N VAL A 109 -5.66 -7.07 4.77
CA VAL A 109 -5.51 -7.03 3.31
C VAL A 109 -4.96 -5.68 2.84
N ASN A 110 -5.50 -4.57 3.35
CA ASN A 110 -5.03 -3.24 3.00
C ASN A 110 -3.56 -3.00 3.41
N ALA A 111 -3.15 -3.48 4.58
CA ALA A 111 -1.76 -3.41 5.03
C ALA A 111 -0.85 -4.29 4.17
N SER A 112 -1.29 -5.50 3.82
CA SER A 112 -0.56 -6.38 2.89
C SER A 112 -0.34 -5.74 1.52
N ILE A 113 -1.36 -5.07 0.98
CA ILE A 113 -1.25 -4.32 -0.28
C ILE A 113 -0.25 -3.17 -0.12
N GLY A 114 -0.35 -2.38 0.95
CA GLY A 114 0.59 -1.28 1.21
C GLY A 114 2.04 -1.75 1.32
N LEU A 115 2.28 -2.87 2.00
CA LEU A 115 3.60 -3.50 2.10
C LEU A 115 4.09 -4.02 0.74
N THR A 116 3.21 -4.62 -0.05
CA THR A 116 3.52 -5.09 -1.41
C THR A 116 3.93 -3.92 -2.31
N VAL A 117 3.16 -2.84 -2.30
CA VAL A 117 3.47 -1.61 -3.05
C VAL A 117 4.81 -1.04 -2.61
N LEU A 118 5.05 -0.95 -1.30
CA LEU A 118 6.33 -0.49 -0.76
C LEU A 118 7.50 -1.36 -1.25
N ALA A 119 7.36 -2.69 -1.26
CA ALA A 119 8.39 -3.60 -1.74
C ALA A 119 8.69 -3.39 -3.23
N LEU A 120 7.63 -3.29 -4.05
CA LEU A 120 7.76 -3.06 -5.49
C LEU A 120 8.46 -1.73 -5.79
N ILE A 121 8.10 -0.66 -5.06
CA ILE A 121 8.72 0.66 -5.23
C ILE A 121 10.17 0.66 -4.76
N LEU A 122 10.47 0.03 -3.61
CA LEU A 122 11.85 -0.07 -3.11
C LEU A 122 12.74 -0.86 -4.07
N ASN A 123 12.18 -1.84 -4.78
CA ASN A 123 12.93 -2.59 -5.78
C ASN A 123 13.08 -1.81 -7.09
N ALA A 124 12.05 -1.07 -7.52
CA ALA A 124 12.10 -0.23 -8.71
C ALA A 124 13.05 0.97 -8.54
N PHE A 125 13.07 1.57 -7.34
CA PHE A 125 13.88 2.74 -7.02
C PHE A 125 14.68 2.47 -5.73
N PRO A 126 15.82 1.77 -5.83
CA PRO A 126 16.62 1.40 -4.66
C PRO A 126 17.37 2.61 -4.09
N ILE A 127 16.68 3.42 -3.31
CA ILE A 127 17.27 4.55 -2.55
C ILE A 127 18.19 4.08 -1.41
N PHE A 128 17.89 2.92 -0.82
CA PHE A 128 18.68 2.29 0.22
C PHE A 128 18.95 0.83 -0.14
N GLY A 129 20.12 0.55 -0.73
CA GLY A 129 20.46 -0.80 -1.20
C GLY A 129 20.51 -1.88 -0.09
N TRP A 130 20.71 -1.50 1.17
CA TRP A 130 20.60 -2.44 2.30
C TRP A 130 19.14 -2.80 2.60
N LEU A 131 18.23 -1.83 2.54
CA LEU A 131 16.81 -2.01 2.84
C LEU A 131 16.15 -2.84 1.75
N ALA A 132 16.43 -2.51 0.48
CA ALA A 132 15.93 -3.27 -0.67
C ALA A 132 16.33 -4.75 -0.57
N ARG A 133 17.59 -5.05 -0.22
CA ARG A 133 18.07 -6.44 -0.01
C ARG A 133 17.33 -7.16 1.13
N TRP A 134 17.07 -6.49 2.26
CA TRP A 134 16.38 -7.15 3.37
C TRP A 134 14.88 -7.37 3.09
N VAL A 135 14.26 -6.47 2.33
CA VAL A 135 12.85 -6.60 1.93
C VAL A 135 12.69 -7.73 0.89
N THR A 136 13.56 -7.76 -0.13
CA THR A 136 13.55 -8.80 -1.16
C THR A 136 13.95 -10.17 -0.62
N GLY A 137 14.91 -10.25 0.31
CA GLY A 137 15.30 -11.51 0.96
C GLY A 137 14.28 -12.06 1.97
N SER A 138 13.20 -11.32 2.30
CA SER A 138 12.17 -11.81 3.22
C SER A 138 11.20 -12.76 2.52
N SER A 139 11.08 -13.99 3.03
CA SER A 139 10.12 -14.99 2.53
C SER A 139 8.67 -14.54 2.69
N VAL A 140 8.36 -13.79 3.75
CA VAL A 140 7.01 -13.25 3.99
C VAL A 140 6.69 -12.16 2.96
N MET A 141 7.63 -11.26 2.67
CA MET A 141 7.43 -10.23 1.64
C MET A 141 7.28 -10.83 0.26
N SER A 142 8.11 -11.81 -0.10
CA SER A 142 8.00 -12.55 -1.36
C SER A 142 6.63 -13.22 -1.49
N SER A 143 6.15 -13.84 -0.40
CA SER A 143 4.81 -14.44 -0.36
C SER A 143 3.71 -13.39 -0.54
N LEU A 144 3.83 -12.21 0.07
CA LEU A 144 2.88 -11.12 -0.13
C LEU A 144 2.87 -10.64 -1.58
N VAL A 145 4.04 -10.39 -2.18
CA VAL A 145 4.15 -9.96 -3.58
C VAL A 145 3.52 -11.00 -4.51
N ASN A 146 3.73 -12.29 -4.25
CA ASN A 146 3.12 -13.38 -5.03
C ASN A 146 1.59 -13.42 -4.89
N VAL A 147 1.07 -13.36 -3.67
CA VAL A 147 -0.39 -13.37 -3.41
C VAL A 147 -1.07 -12.12 -4.00
N PHE A 148 -0.42 -10.97 -3.88
CA PHE A 148 -0.89 -9.69 -4.38
C PHE A 148 -0.32 -9.35 -5.76
N GLY A 149 0.00 -10.34 -6.59
CA GLY A 149 0.59 -10.15 -7.92
C GLY A 149 -0.26 -9.27 -8.84
N PHE A 150 -1.58 -9.22 -8.63
CA PHE A 150 -2.47 -8.31 -9.38
C PHE A 150 -2.14 -6.82 -9.15
N ILE A 151 -1.51 -6.45 -8.03
CA ILE A 151 -1.05 -5.08 -7.77
C ILE A 151 -0.01 -4.65 -8.82
N GLN A 152 0.78 -5.58 -9.33
CA GLN A 152 1.74 -5.30 -10.41
C GLN A 152 1.02 -4.91 -11.71
N ALA A 153 -0.16 -5.49 -11.97
CA ALA A 153 -0.98 -5.12 -13.12
C ALA A 153 -1.55 -3.70 -13.00
N LEU A 154 -1.76 -3.21 -11.77
CA LEU A 154 -2.21 -1.83 -11.51
C LEU A 154 -1.09 -0.80 -11.59
N LEU A 155 0.17 -1.23 -11.52
CA LEU A 155 1.32 -0.34 -11.64
C LEU A 155 1.84 -0.27 -13.09
N PRO A 156 2.47 0.85 -13.48
CA PRO A 156 3.16 0.98 -14.76
C PRO A 156 4.27 -0.06 -14.97
N GLU A 157 4.65 -0.27 -16.23
CA GLU A 157 5.65 -1.27 -16.63
C GLU A 157 6.99 -1.15 -15.90
N VAL A 158 7.42 0.08 -15.57
CA VAL A 158 8.65 0.35 -14.82
C VAL A 158 8.69 -0.40 -13.48
N PHE A 159 7.54 -0.52 -12.80
CA PHE A 159 7.43 -1.25 -11.54
C PHE A 159 7.27 -2.77 -11.75
N ARG A 160 6.76 -3.19 -12.91
CA ARG A 160 6.61 -4.62 -13.26
C ARG A 160 7.97 -5.25 -13.54
N ALA A 161 8.88 -4.53 -14.20
CA ALA A 161 10.25 -5.00 -14.43
C ALA A 161 10.96 -5.30 -13.11
N ALA A 162 10.77 -4.45 -12.10
CA ALA A 162 11.32 -4.65 -10.76
C ALA A 162 10.73 -5.86 -10.02
N ALA A 163 9.51 -6.29 -10.33
CA ALA A 163 8.89 -7.44 -9.67
C ALA A 163 9.53 -8.79 -10.04
N THR A 164 10.16 -8.89 -11.21
CA THR A 164 10.77 -10.14 -11.72
C THR A 164 12.03 -10.57 -10.96
N VAL A 165 12.54 -9.73 -10.06
CA VAL A 165 13.77 -9.93 -9.29
C VAL A 165 13.49 -10.34 -7.83
N VAL A 166 12.21 -10.43 -7.44
CA VAL A 166 11.77 -10.84 -6.09
C VAL A 166 11.37 -12.30 -6.07
#